data_AF-A0A975Q545-F1
#
_entry.id   AF-A0A975Q545-F1
#
_cell.length_a   1.000
_cell.length_b   1.000
_cell.length_c   1.000
_cell.angle_alpha   90.00
_cell.angle_beta   90.00
_cell.angle_gamma   90.00
#
_symmetry.space_group_name_H-M   'P 1'
#
loop_
_entity.id
_entity.type
_entity.pdbx_description
1 polymer ?
#
loop_
_entity_poly.entity_id
_entity_poly.type
_entity_poly.pdbx_seq_one_letter_code
_entity_poly.pdbx_strand_id
1 'polypeptide(L)' 'MIIHLPTGKKFHNRKEAKIYFGTAYYYRMEREKKDLMFTNTIQSATNEYEDTSKIPAKQDK' A
#
# COMPACT_ATOMS: atom_id res chain seq x y z
N MET A 1 -3.16 -9.41 -3.60
CA MET A 1 -4.46 -8.93 -3.13
C MET A 1 -4.32 -7.48 -2.68
N ILE A 2 -5.30 -6.65 -3.05
CA ILE A 2 -5.34 -5.21 -2.83
C ILE A 2 -6.67 -4.91 -2.14
N ILE A 3 -6.66 -4.05 -1.13
CA ILE A 3 -7.85 -3.64 -0.40
C ILE A 3 -8.00 -2.13 -0.53
N HIS A 4 -9.16 -1.68 -0.99
CA HIS A 4 -9.54 -0.27 -0.96
C HIS A 4 -10.11 0.05 0.43
N LEU A 5 -9.36 0.82 1.22
CA LEU A 5 -9.65 1.10 2.62
C LEU A 5 -11.00 1.83 2.81
N PRO A 6 -11.34 2.87 2.02
CA PRO A 6 -12.61 3.60 2.20
C PRO A 6 -13.86 2.75 2.01
N THR A 7 -13.82 1.74 1.14
CA THR A 7 -15.00 0.91 0.82
C THR A 7 -14.88 -0.54 1.29
N GLY A 8 -13.74 -0.93 1.87
CA GLY A 8 -13.42 -2.32 2.22
C GLY A 8 -13.35 -3.28 1.02
N LYS A 9 -13.32 -2.78 -0.22
CA LYS A 9 -13.41 -3.62 -1.42
C LYS A 9 -12.07 -4.32 -1.66
N LYS A 10 -12.12 -5.63 -1.86
CA LYS A 10 -10.95 -6.47 -2.06
C LYS A 10 -10.82 -6.85 -3.53
N PHE A 11 -9.61 -6.76 -4.06
CA PHE A 11 -9.24 -7.14 -5.41
C PHE A 11 -8.15 -8.21 -5.33
N HIS A 12 -8.27 -9.26 -6.14
CA HIS A 12 -7.29 -10.35 -6.11
C HIS A 12 -5.96 -9.89 -6.73
N ASN A 13 -6.05 -9.11 -7.81
CA ASN A 13 -4.92 -8.65 -8.61
C ASN A 13 -5.01 -7.14 -8.96
N ARG A 14 -3.89 -6.57 -9.41
CA ARG A 14 -3.82 -5.16 -9.87
C ARG A 14 -4.71 -4.89 -11.09
N LYS A 15 -4.92 -5.88 -11.95
CA LYS A 15 -5.70 -5.73 -13.19
C LYS A 15 -7.18 -5.43 -12.86
N GLU A 16 -7.77 -6.18 -11.93
CA GLU A 16 -9.13 -5.95 -11.44
C GLU A 16 -9.29 -4.58 -10.80
N ALA A 17 -8.34 -4.17 -9.95
CA ALA A 17 -8.37 -2.85 -9.33
C ALA A 17 -8.28 -1.73 -10.40
N LYS A 18 -7.40 -1.87 -11.39
CA LYS A 18 -7.27 -0.90 -12.50
C LYS A 18 -8.51 -0.81 -13.37
N ILE A 19 -9.19 -1.93 -13.65
CA ILE A 19 -10.45 -1.95 -14.40
C ILE A 19 -11.55 -1.25 -13.61
N TYR A 20 -11.62 -1.48 -12.31
CA TYR A 20 -12.66 -0.90 -11.45
C TYR A 20 -12.51 0.62 -11.26
N PHE A 21 -11.30 1.08 -10.96
CA PHE A 21 -11.02 2.48 -10.67
C PHE A 21 -10.67 3.31 -11.92
N GLY A 22 -10.25 2.65 -12.99
CA GLY A 22 -9.55 3.29 -14.09
C GLY A 22 -8.06 3.46 -13.79
N THR A 23 -7.24 3.31 -14.83
CA THR A 23 -5.78 3.31 -14.73
C THR A 23 -5.22 4.59 -14.09
N ALA A 24 -5.71 5.76 -14.51
CA ALA A 24 -5.24 7.06 -13.99
C ALA A 24 -5.55 7.23 -12.50
N TYR A 25 -6.77 6.90 -12.08
CA TYR A 25 -7.21 7.04 -10.69
C TYR A 25 -6.51 6.03 -9.78
N TYR A 26 -6.32 4.79 -10.25
CA TYR A 26 -5.55 3.77 -9.55
C TYR A 26 -4.12 4.25 -9.25
N TYR A 27 -3.41 4.82 -10.23
CA TYR A 27 -2.04 5.30 -10.02
C TYR A 27 -1.97 6.50 -9.06
N ARG A 28 -2.99 7.35 -9.02
CA ARG A 28 -3.05 8.44 -8.05
C ARG A 28 -3.13 7.91 -6.62
N MET A 29 -4.05 6.96 -6.37
CA MET A 29 -4.18 6.32 -5.05
C MET A 29 -2.95 5.51 -4.65
N GLU A 30 -2.31 4.83 -5.61
CA GLU A 30 -1.07 4.07 -5.36
C GLU A 30 0.10 4.99 -4.97
N ARG A 31 0.19 6.19 -5.55
CA ARG A 31 1.17 7.22 -5.16
C ARG A 31 0.89 7.80 -3.78
N GLU A 32 -0.38 8.08 -3.49
CA GLU A 32 -0.79 8.67 -2.22
C GLU A 32 -0.69 7.68 -1.07
N LYS A 33 -0.71 6.36 -1.33
CA LYS A 33 -0.61 5.26 -0.34
C LYS A 33 -1.61 5.33 0.83
N LYS A 34 -2.62 6.20 0.75
CA LYS A 34 -3.63 6.41 1.80
C LYS A 34 -4.80 5.44 1.71
N ASP A 35 -5.26 5.14 0.50
CA ASP A 35 -6.53 4.45 0.27
C ASP A 35 -6.40 3.00 -0.21
N LEU A 36 -5.19 2.56 -0.59
CA LEU A 36 -4.92 1.21 -1.07
C LEU A 36 -3.95 0.48 -0.16
N MET A 37 -4.39 -0.64 0.40
CA MET A 37 -3.54 -1.56 1.15
C MET A 37 -3.21 -2.78 0.28
N PHE A 38 -1.92 -3.10 0.17
CA PHE A 38 -1.44 -4.28 -0.55
C PHE A 38 -1.14 -5.40 0.46
N THR A 39 -1.86 -6.51 0.39
CA THR A 39 -1.75 -7.60 1.39
C THR A 39 -0.90 -8.78 0.94
N ASN A 40 -0.39 -8.76 -0.30
CA ASN A 40 0.48 -9.82 -0.81
C ASN A 40 1.91 -9.28 -0.91
N THR A 41 2.61 -9.39 0.21
CA THR A 41 4.03 -9.09 0.40
C THR A 41 4.89 -10.30 0.03
N ILE A 42 4.76 -10.84 -1.17
CA ILE A 42 5.91 -11.60 -1.72
C ILE A 42 6.89 -10.54 -2.21
N GLN A 43 7.87 -10.24 -1.35
CA GLN A 43 9.07 -9.49 -1.68
C GLN A 43 9.56 -9.94 -3.05
N SER A 44 9.52 -9.05 -4.04
CA SER A 44 10.31 -9.22 -5.24
C SER A 44 10.84 -7.87 -5.64
N ALA A 45 12.11 -7.71 -5.25
CA ALA A 45 13.12 -6.82 -5.78
C ALA A 45 12.96 -5.31 -5.51
N THR A 46 13.72 -4.85 -4.50
CA THR A 46 14.59 -3.65 -4.55
C THR A 46 13.90 -2.30 -4.77
N ASN A 47 13.63 -1.56 -3.68
CA ASN A 47 14.37 -0.33 -3.29
C ASN A 47 13.63 0.45 -2.19
N GLU A 48 14.30 0.56 -1.04
CA GLU A 48 14.24 1.53 0.06
C GLU A 48 13.21 2.68 -0.06
N TYR A 49 12.23 2.71 0.84
CA TYR A 49 11.74 3.96 1.47
C TYR A 49 10.95 3.58 2.73
N GLU A 50 11.66 3.17 3.79
CA GLU A 50 11.13 3.34 5.15
C GLU A 50 11.21 4.83 5.47
N ASP A 51 10.08 5.53 5.26
CA ASP A 51 9.93 6.89 5.76
C ASP A 51 9.71 6.87 7.28
N THR A 52 10.49 7.71 7.93
CA THR A 52 10.78 7.74 9.36
C THR A 52 9.57 7.93 10.28
N SER A 53 9.47 7.09 11.32
CA SER A 53 8.85 7.54 12.58
C SER A 53 9.50 6.85 13.79
N LYS A 54 10.37 7.65 14.42
CA LYS A 54 11.17 7.43 15.63
C LYS A 54 10.42 6.70 16.76
N ILE A 55 11.09 5.75 17.39
CA ILE A 55 10.81 5.34 18.77
C ILE A 55 12.11 5.53 19.58
N PRO A 56 12.19 6.43 20.57
CA PRO A 56 13.36 6.53 21.43
C PRO A 56 13.30 5.39 22.45
N ALA A 57 14.20 4.43 22.35
CA ALA A 57 14.40 3.43 23.40
C ALA A 57 15.11 4.10 24.58
N LYS A 58 14.36 4.36 25.67
CA LYS A 58 14.94 4.62 26.99
C LYS A 58 15.60 3.33 27.46
N GLN A 59 16.93 3.32 27.52
CA GLN A 59 17.69 2.33 28.26
C GLN A 59 17.61 2.72 29.74
N ASP A 60 16.88 1.93 30.53
CA ASP A 60 16.98 1.98 31.98
C ASP A 60 17.93 0.88 32.46
N LYS A 61 18.51 1.15 33.61
CA LYS A 61 19.91 0.94 34.01
C LYS A 61 20.22 -0.44 34.58
#